data_AF-A0A356MIR5-F1
#
_entry.id   AF-A0A356MIR5-F1
#
_cell.length_a   1.000
_cell.length_b   1.000
_cell.length_c   1.000
_cell.angle_alpha   90.00
_cell.angle_beta   90.00
_cell.angle_gamma   90.00
#
_symmetry.space_group_name_H-M   'P 1'
#
loop_
_entity.id
_entity.type
_entity.pdbx_description
1 polymer ?
#
loop_
_entity_poly.entity_id
_entity_poly.type
_entity_poly.pdbx_seq_one_letter_code
_entity_poly.pdbx_strand_id
1 'polypeptide(L)'
;MKVIITHDVFDISKRIKNLDVNYYIVYDTRLCRYEIHNSKYSNTLCLVLPFDCLDCRAIEYVRKSENVEECLNEIEINNQRINQHKQNAIKDRTTYQLNEIYKYASSKGEFDGKAYLSTWY
;
A
#
# COMPACT_ATOMS: atom_id res chain seq x y z
N MET A 1 5.63 15.85 -24.82
CA MET A 1 7.06 15.86 -25.17
C MET A 1 7.80 15.32 -23.97
N LYS A 2 8.88 14.56 -24.15
CA LYS A 2 9.68 14.07 -23.03
C LYS A 2 10.98 14.85 -22.99
N VAL A 3 11.32 15.39 -21.82
CA VAL A 3 12.50 16.23 -21.61
C VAL A 3 13.42 15.54 -20.62
N ILE A 4 14.67 15.27 -21.01
CA ILE A 4 15.65 14.68 -20.10
C ILE A 4 16.16 15.77 -19.15
N ILE A 5 16.11 15.48 -17.86
CA ILE A 5 16.62 16.37 -16.82
C ILE A 5 18.08 15.98 -16.53
N THR A 6 19.01 16.82 -16.97
CA THR A 6 20.45 16.61 -16.72
C THR A 6 20.92 17.31 -15.46
N HIS A 7 20.33 18.47 -15.12
CA HIS A 7 20.66 19.28 -13.97
C HIS A 7 19.38 19.80 -13.31
N ASP A 8 19.37 19.87 -11.99
CA ASP A 8 18.29 20.41 -11.19
C ASP A 8 18.86 21.14 -9.96
N VAL A 9 18.02 21.90 -9.28
CA VAL A 9 18.42 22.80 -8.18
C VAL A 9 19.02 22.05 -6.99
N PHE A 10 18.62 20.80 -6.77
CA PHE A 10 19.02 20.01 -5.60
C PHE A 10 19.94 18.83 -5.95
N ASP A 11 20.51 18.83 -7.17
CA ASP A 11 21.34 17.76 -7.72
C ASP A 11 20.69 16.36 -7.61
N ILE A 12 19.36 16.28 -7.68
CA ILE A 12 18.60 15.03 -7.62
C ILE A 12 18.98 14.12 -8.78
N SER A 13 19.16 14.66 -10.00
CA SER A 13 19.60 13.93 -11.19
C SER A 13 20.92 13.22 -10.94
N LYS A 14 21.90 13.93 -10.37
CA LYS A 14 23.23 13.40 -10.04
C LYS A 14 23.14 12.37 -8.91
N ARG A 15 22.35 12.63 -7.87
CA ARG A 15 22.19 11.73 -6.72
C ARG A 15 21.51 10.42 -7.12
N ILE A 16 20.51 10.45 -8.00
CA ILE A 16 19.88 9.24 -8.57
C ILE A 16 20.89 8.47 -9.42
N LYS A 17 21.71 9.15 -10.21
CA LYS A 17 22.76 8.53 -11.01
C LYS A 17 23.88 7.88 -10.18
N ASN A 18 24.07 8.32 -8.93
CA ASN A 18 24.97 7.67 -7.98
C ASN A 18 24.40 6.36 -7.41
N LEU A 19 23.08 6.12 -7.50
CA LEU A 19 22.48 4.84 -7.12
C LEU A 19 22.70 3.80 -8.22
N ASP A 20 22.40 4.16 -9.47
CA ASP A 20 22.77 3.41 -10.68
C ASP A 20 23.17 4.39 -11.78
N VAL A 21 24.35 4.18 -12.36
CA VAL A 21 24.91 5.01 -13.44
C VAL A 21 24.01 5.06 -14.68
N ASN A 22 23.18 4.03 -14.86
CA ASN A 22 22.24 3.91 -15.98
C ASN A 22 20.92 4.65 -15.75
N TYR A 23 20.67 5.17 -14.54
CA TYR A 23 19.47 5.95 -14.28
C TYR A 23 19.55 7.37 -14.84
N TYR A 24 18.43 7.81 -15.39
CA TYR A 24 18.21 9.19 -15.82
C TYR A 24 16.75 9.59 -15.60
N ILE A 25 16.54 10.89 -15.38
CA ILE A 25 15.22 11.45 -15.10
C ILE A 25 14.68 12.09 -16.37
N VAL A 26 13.39 11.86 -16.62
CA VAL A 26 12.63 12.42 -17.73
C VAL A 26 11.40 13.12 -17.18
N TYR A 27 11.12 14.33 -17.65
CA TYR A 27 9.85 14.99 -17.41
C TYR A 27 8.93 14.80 -18.62
N ASP A 28 7.80 14.14 -18.42
CA ASP A 28 6.76 14.03 -19.44
C ASP A 28 5.86 15.27 -19.40
N THR A 29 5.98 16.14 -20.40
CA THR A 29 5.20 17.38 -20.47
C THR A 29 3.73 17.16 -20.82
N ARG A 30 3.33 15.96 -21.28
CA ARG A 30 1.92 15.64 -21.55
C ARG A 30 1.19 15.24 -20.29
N LEU A 31 1.89 14.50 -19.42
CA LEU A 31 1.34 13.96 -18.18
C LEU A 31 1.75 14.79 -16.95
N CYS A 32 2.59 15.82 -17.16
CA CYS A 32 3.12 16.71 -16.13
C CYS A 32 3.74 15.96 -14.94
N ARG A 33 4.59 14.97 -15.22
CA ARG A 33 5.16 14.11 -14.19
C ARG A 33 6.62 13.76 -14.47
N TYR A 34 7.34 13.45 -13.40
CA TYR A 34 8.70 12.95 -13.49
C TYR A 34 8.71 11.42 -13.58
N GLU A 35 9.57 10.91 -14.45
CA GLU A 35 9.75 9.50 -14.75
C GLU A 35 11.23 9.17 -14.60
N ILE A 36 11.54 8.02 -14.02
CA ILE A 36 12.89 7.49 -13.91
C ILE A 36 13.03 6.36 -14.90
N HIS A 37 14.09 6.47 -15.68
CA HIS A 37 14.42 5.52 -16.72
C HIS A 37 15.79 4.90 -16.47
N ASN A 38 15.98 3.66 -16.91
CA ASN A 38 17.25 2.97 -16.88
C ASN A 38 17.66 2.58 -18.32
N SER A 39 18.83 3.05 -18.76
CA SER A 39 19.33 2.81 -20.12
C SER A 39 19.76 1.38 -20.41
N LYS A 40 19.87 0.53 -19.39
CA LYS A 40 20.28 -0.89 -19.53
C LYS A 40 19.21 -1.76 -20.19
N TYR A 41 17.94 -1.36 -20.11
CA TYR A 41 16.79 -2.16 -20.56
C TYR A 41 16.17 -1.59 -21.84
N SER A 42 15.57 -2.45 -22.67
CA SER A 42 14.85 -2.03 -23.88
C SER A 42 13.59 -1.22 -23.56
N ASN A 43 12.84 -1.63 -22.54
CA ASN A 43 11.84 -0.79 -21.89
C ASN A 43 12.51 -0.01 -20.77
N THR A 44 12.79 1.26 -21.02
CA THR A 44 13.59 2.07 -20.12
C THR A 44 12.81 2.59 -18.92
N LEU A 45 11.48 2.65 -18.96
CA LEU A 45 10.69 3.22 -17.86
C LEU A 45 10.73 2.30 -16.63
N CYS A 46 11.34 2.76 -15.54
CA CYS A 46 11.43 2.02 -14.28
C CYS A 46 10.37 2.47 -13.29
N LEU A 47 10.20 3.78 -13.13
CA LEU A 47 9.38 4.34 -12.07
C LEU A 47 8.75 5.66 -12.49
N VAL A 48 7.51 5.90 -12.05
CA VAL A 48 6.85 7.20 -12.15
C VAL A 48 6.85 7.82 -10.76
N LEU A 49 7.39 9.04 -10.63
CA LEU A 49 7.43 9.73 -9.34
C LEU A 49 6.06 10.34 -9.04
N PRO A 50 5.49 10.08 -7.85
CA PRO A 50 4.19 10.62 -7.45
C PRO A 50 4.32 12.06 -6.89
N PHE A 51 5.21 12.86 -7.45
CA PHE A 51 5.53 14.20 -6.95
C PHE A 51 5.65 15.20 -8.10
N ASP A 52 5.17 16.42 -7.85
CA ASP A 52 5.15 17.50 -8.83
C ASP A 52 6.50 18.22 -8.96
N CYS A 53 7.46 17.92 -8.07
CA CYS A 53 8.79 18.52 -8.04
C CYS A 53 9.88 17.48 -7.73
N LEU A 54 11.09 17.74 -8.23
CA LEU A 54 12.29 16.97 -7.92
C LEU A 54 12.92 17.46 -6.61
N ASP A 55 12.74 16.69 -5.54
CA ASP A 55 13.35 16.93 -4.24
C ASP A 55 13.89 15.61 -3.63
N CYS A 56 14.30 15.64 -2.35
CA CYS A 56 14.85 14.47 -1.67
C CYS A 56 13.92 13.24 -1.65
N ARG A 57 12.59 13.43 -1.70
CA ARG A 57 11.60 12.35 -1.68
C ARG A 57 11.74 11.46 -2.92
N ALA A 58 12.20 12.00 -4.05
CA ALA A 58 12.45 11.22 -5.25
C ALA A 58 13.50 10.13 -5.02
N ILE A 59 14.56 10.44 -4.26
CA ILE A 59 15.66 9.51 -3.98
C ILE A 59 15.21 8.42 -3.00
N GLU A 60 14.47 8.80 -1.96
CA GLU A 60 13.88 7.85 -1.02
C GLU A 60 12.93 6.89 -1.73
N TYR A 61 12.11 7.42 -2.64
CA TYR A 61 11.17 6.62 -3.42
C TYR A 61 11.87 5.63 -4.35
N VAL A 62 12.95 6.04 -5.01
CA VAL A 62 13.80 5.13 -5.81
C VAL A 62 14.39 4.02 -4.96
N ARG A 63 15.01 4.37 -3.83
CA ARG A 63 15.60 3.38 -2.92
C ARG A 63 14.56 2.39 -2.41
N LYS A 64 13.37 2.87 -2.07
CA LYS A 64 12.26 2.02 -1.64
C LYS A 64 11.80 1.08 -2.76
N SER A 65 11.79 1.56 -4.01
CA SER A 65 11.46 0.73 -5.17
C SER A 65 12.50 -0.37 -5.45
N GLU A 66 13.77 -0.14 -5.13
CA GLU A 66 14.82 -1.15 -5.29
C GLU A 66 14.77 -2.22 -4.19
N ASN A 67 14.32 -1.85 -2.99
CA ASN A 67 14.22 -2.78 -1.86
C ASN A 67 12.88 -3.55 -1.87
N VAL A 68 12.69 -4.35 -2.93
CA VAL A 68 11.46 -5.13 -3.16
C VAL A 68 11.14 -6.04 -1.97
N GLU A 69 12.13 -6.64 -1.32
CA GLU A 69 11.93 -7.50 -0.15
C GLU A 69 11.36 -6.74 1.05
N GLU A 70 11.88 -5.54 1.34
CA GLU A 70 11.37 -4.70 2.41
C GLU A 70 9.93 -4.25 2.12
N CYS A 71 9.65 -3.91 0.86
CA CYS A 71 8.30 -3.56 0.41
C CYS A 71 7.31 -4.75 0.56
N LEU A 72 7.73 -5.96 0.21
CA LEU A 72 6.93 -7.18 0.41
C LEU A 72 6.68 -7.46 1.90
N ASN A 73 7.70 -7.28 2.75
CA ASN A 73 7.57 -7.42 4.19
C ASN A 73 6.59 -6.40 4.79
N GLU A 74 6.64 -5.13 4.36
CA GLU A 74 5.68 -4.11 4.79
C GLU A 74 4.23 -4.50 4.42
N ILE A 75 4.03 -5.01 3.20
CA ILE A 75 2.72 -5.49 2.74
C ILE A 75 2.22 -6.64 3.62
N GLU A 76 3.08 -7.62 3.90
CA GLU A 76 2.72 -8.78 4.70
C GLU A 76 2.35 -8.40 6.14
N ILE A 77 3.14 -7.51 6.76
CA ILE A 77 2.86 -6.96 8.09
C ILE A 77 1.50 -6.25 8.10
N ASN A 78 1.19 -5.46 7.07
CA ASN A 78 -0.08 -4.74 6.98
C ASN A 78 -1.27 -5.70 6.80
N ASN A 79 -1.12 -6.75 5.97
CA ASN A 79 -2.13 -7.79 5.78
C ASN A 79 -2.41 -8.55 7.09
N GLN A 80 -1.37 -8.88 7.85
CA GLN A 80 -1.51 -9.52 9.15
C GLN A 80 -2.30 -8.64 10.13
N ARG A 81 -2.00 -7.34 10.20
CA ARG A 81 -2.76 -6.39 11.05
C ARG A 81 -4.23 -6.33 10.66
N ILE A 82 -4.53 -6.19 9.36
CA ILE A 82 -5.92 -6.13 8.85
C ILE A 82 -6.66 -7.42 9.21
N ASN A 83 -6.02 -8.58 9.03
CA ASN A 83 -6.61 -9.87 9.37
C ASN A 83 -6.87 -10.01 10.86
N GLN A 84 -5.92 -9.61 11.72
CA GLN A 84 -6.12 -9.62 13.17
C GLN A 84 -7.30 -8.73 13.59
N HIS A 85 -7.39 -7.51 13.05
CA HIS A 85 -8.52 -6.62 13.31
C HIS A 85 -9.86 -7.22 12.89
N LYS A 86 -9.93 -7.82 11.70
CA LYS A 86 -11.13 -8.52 11.22
C LYS A 86 -11.51 -9.69 12.13
N GLN A 87 -10.54 -10.51 12.53
CA GLN A 87 -10.78 -11.65 13.42
C GLN A 87 -11.29 -11.20 14.79
N ASN A 88 -10.72 -10.15 15.36
CA ASN A 88 -11.17 -9.61 16.63
C ASN A 88 -12.60 -9.06 16.52
N ALA A 89 -12.91 -8.29 15.48
CA ALA A 89 -14.26 -7.78 15.27
C ALA A 89 -15.31 -8.90 15.10
N ILE A 90 -14.96 -9.98 14.40
CA ILE A 90 -15.82 -11.17 14.26
C ILE A 90 -16.02 -11.85 15.61
N LYS A 91 -14.93 -12.05 16.38
CA LYS A 91 -15.01 -12.64 17.72
C LYS A 91 -15.90 -11.80 18.64
N ASP A 92 -15.68 -10.50 18.71
CA ASP A 92 -16.46 -9.60 19.58
C ASP A 92 -17.96 -9.67 19.26
N ARG A 93 -18.32 -9.64 17.98
CA ARG A 93 -19.71 -9.80 17.53
C ARG A 93 -20.28 -11.16 17.92
N THR A 94 -19.51 -12.22 17.72
CA THR A 94 -19.93 -13.60 18.02
C THR A 94 -20.13 -13.77 19.52
N THR A 95 -19.21 -13.27 20.33
CA THR A 95 -19.28 -13.29 21.80
C THR A 95 -20.48 -12.50 22.31
N TYR A 96 -20.76 -11.32 21.74
CA TYR A 96 -21.95 -10.55 22.08
C TYR A 96 -23.23 -11.34 21.79
N GLN A 97 -23.36 -11.90 20.59
CA GLN A 97 -24.53 -12.70 20.20
C GLN A 97 -24.70 -13.95 21.08
N LEU A 98 -23.61 -14.66 21.37
CA LEU A 98 -23.61 -15.84 22.24
C LEU A 98 -24.04 -15.49 23.66
N ASN A 99 -23.57 -14.37 24.22
CA ASN A 99 -23.95 -13.93 25.56
C ASN A 99 -25.44 -13.58 25.64
N GLU A 100 -25.99 -12.92 24.63
CA GLU A 100 -27.42 -12.61 24.58
C GLU A 100 -28.27 -13.88 24.48
N ILE A 101 -27.85 -14.84 23.63
CA ILE A 101 -28.48 -16.16 23.55
C ILE A 101 -28.43 -16.88 24.90
N TYR A 102 -27.27 -16.90 25.56
CA TYR A 102 -27.08 -17.55 26.85
C TYR A 102 -27.97 -16.93 27.94
N LYS A 103 -27.99 -15.59 28.06
CA LYS A 103 -28.86 -14.88 29.00
C LYS A 103 -30.32 -15.25 28.78
N TYR A 104 -30.76 -15.26 27.52
CA TYR A 104 -32.14 -15.60 27.18
C TYR A 104 -32.47 -17.05 27.60
N ALA A 105 -31.66 -18.02 27.19
CA ALA A 105 -31.82 -19.44 27.51
C ALA A 105 -31.74 -19.74 29.02
N SER A 106 -30.93 -18.98 29.77
CA SER A 106 -30.83 -19.11 31.22
C SER A 106 -31.99 -18.44 31.97
N SER A 107 -32.62 -17.42 31.38
CA SER A 107 -33.73 -16.66 32.01
C SER A 107 -35.10 -17.30 31.79
N LYS A 108 -35.30 -17.99 30.66
CA LYS A 108 -36.50 -18.78 30.36
C LYS A 108 -36.06 -20.22 30.15
N GLY A 109 -36.48 -21.12 31.03
CA GLY A 109 -36.35 -22.55 30.77
C GLY A 109 -36.96 -22.88 29.41
N GLU A 110 -36.16 -23.57 28.58
CA GLU A 110 -36.34 -23.93 27.16
C GLU A 110 -35.95 -22.87 26.11
N PHE A 111 -34.88 -23.20 25.37
CA PHE A 111 -34.29 -22.44 24.28
C PHE A 111 -35.00 -22.76 22.95
N ASP A 112 -35.78 -21.81 22.40
CA ASP A 112 -36.36 -21.91 21.05
C ASP A 112 -35.42 -21.30 19.99
N GLY A 113 -34.71 -22.16 19.27
CA GLY A 113 -33.71 -21.78 18.25
C GLY A 113 -34.27 -21.06 17.01
N LYS A 114 -35.60 -20.95 16.85
CA LYS A 114 -36.21 -20.33 15.65
C LYS A 114 -36.18 -18.80 15.66
N ALA A 115 -36.07 -18.16 16.83
CA ALA A 115 -36.13 -16.70 16.96
C ALA A 115 -34.87 -15.97 16.41
N TYR A 116 -33.73 -16.67 16.30
CA TYR A 116 -32.45 -16.07 15.90
C TYR A 116 -32.08 -16.31 14.42
N LEU A 117 -32.90 -17.06 13.68
CA LEU A 117 -32.68 -17.36 12.25
C LEU A 117 -33.48 -16.44 11.31
N SER A 118 -34.14 -15.39 11.80
CA SER A 118 -34.85 -14.43 10.96
C SER A 118 -33.85 -13.54 10.20
N THR A 119 -33.36 -14.07 9.09
CA THR A 119 -32.79 -13.29 8.00
C THR A 119 -33.96 -12.52 7.40
N TRP A 120 -34.11 -11.25 7.75
CA TRP A 120 -35.06 -10.37 7.08
C TRP A 120 -34.53 -10.12 5.67
N TYR A 121 -35.15 -10.77 4.68
CA TYR A 121 -34.96 -10.48 3.26
C TYR A 121 -35.67 -9.19 2.87
#